data_AF-A0A2Z6RU57-F1
#
_entry.id   AF-A0A2Z6RU57-F1
#
_cell.length_a   1.000
_cell.length_b   1.000
_cell.length_c   1.000
_cell.angle_alpha   90.00
_cell.angle_beta   90.00
_cell.angle_gamma   90.00
#
_symmetry.space_group_name_H-M   'P 1'
#
loop_
_entity.id
_entity.type
_entity.pdbx_description
1 polymer ?
#
loop_
_entity_poly.entity_id
_entity_poly.type
_entity_poly.pdbx_seq_one_letter_code
_entity_poly.pdbx_strand_id
1 'polypeptide(L)'
;MYEKWACITNPFKGVFGRKKLFNRNDMYILRSLIKDKFNWYLDELTHEMENLTGKRASISTLWRSLRYLGITRKKLQKEAYERSEIIRAHYLGVIGESYIPNQLIFIDESAKNERSLSRFYGYSPQNIQACKKVVFIQGKRYTILPALTPDGFVAIDIFEGACDKKRFIDFILDQVVPIMNPYPSSNSVIMIDNARIHHDANLISILEGLGCCVIFLPPYSSDYNPIETAFSLRVAKSLLK
;
A
#
# COMPACT_ATOMS: atom_id res chain seq x y z
N MET A 1 37.01 49.34 4.43
CA MET A 1 37.31 48.31 5.46
C MET A 1 38.56 47.49 5.15
N TYR A 2 38.87 47.16 3.89
CA TYR A 2 40.01 46.28 3.55
C TYR A 2 41.40 46.94 3.50
N GLU A 3 41.49 48.27 3.40
CA GLU A 3 42.78 48.99 3.52
C GLU A 3 43.26 49.13 4.96
N LYS A 4 42.39 48.98 5.97
CA LYS A 4 42.72 49.19 7.39
C LYS A 4 43.49 48.02 8.04
N TRP A 5 43.53 46.84 7.39
CA TRP A 5 44.02 45.59 7.98
C TRP A 5 45.10 44.86 7.16
N ALA A 6 45.67 45.50 6.13
CA ALA A 6 46.77 44.96 5.31
C ALA A 6 46.55 43.52 4.78
N CYS A 7 45.29 43.10 4.56
CA CYS A 7 44.97 41.76 4.08
C CYS A 7 44.69 41.81 2.57
N ILE A 8 45.67 41.39 1.77
CA ILE A 8 45.63 41.42 0.29
C ILE A 8 44.60 40.42 -0.28
N THR A 9 44.14 39.47 0.52
CA THR A 9 43.23 38.40 0.08
C THR A 9 41.98 38.31 0.96
N ASN A 10 40.81 38.30 0.31
CA ASN A 10 39.50 38.15 0.97
C ASN A 10 39.42 36.83 1.76
N PRO A 11 39.33 36.85 3.11
CA PRO A 11 39.27 35.66 3.94
C PRO A 11 37.94 34.87 3.81
N PHE A 12 36.91 35.48 3.20
CA PHE A 12 35.63 34.83 2.86
C PHE A 12 35.60 34.23 1.46
N LYS A 13 36.71 34.28 0.71
CA LYS A 13 36.82 33.59 -0.57
C LYS A 13 36.91 32.09 -0.28
N GLY A 14 35.74 31.46 -0.12
CA GLY A 14 35.62 30.04 0.16
C GLY A 14 36.48 29.22 -0.78
N VAL A 15 37.16 28.21 -0.25
CA VAL A 15 37.98 27.30 -1.05
C VAL A 15 37.09 26.68 -2.11
N PHE A 16 37.37 26.95 -3.39
CA PHE A 16 36.63 26.33 -4.47
C PHE A 16 36.80 24.82 -4.36
N GLY A 17 35.73 24.13 -3.96
CA GLY A 17 35.73 22.68 -3.89
C GLY A 17 36.04 22.06 -5.24
N ARG A 18 36.37 20.76 -5.24
CA ARG A 18 36.59 19.98 -6.46
C ARG A 18 35.44 20.21 -7.45
N LYS A 19 35.78 20.55 -8.70
CA LYS A 19 34.79 20.70 -9.77
C LYS A 19 33.93 19.43 -9.86
N LYS A 20 32.60 19.60 -9.88
CA LYS A 20 31.67 18.49 -10.06
C LYS A 20 31.93 17.82 -11.41
N LEU A 21 31.87 16.49 -11.45
CA LEU A 21 32.03 15.71 -12.68
C LEU A 21 30.93 16.04 -13.70
N PHE A 22 29.69 16.09 -13.20
CA PHE A 22 28.52 16.42 -13.98
C PHE A 22 28.24 17.93 -13.96
N ASN A 23 28.13 18.52 -15.14
CA ASN A 23 27.73 19.91 -15.35
C ASN A 23 26.20 20.03 -15.37
N ARG A 24 25.66 21.24 -15.58
CA ARG A 24 24.20 21.44 -15.59
C ARG A 24 23.48 20.65 -16.68
N ASN A 25 24.08 20.48 -17.85
CA ASN A 25 23.48 19.73 -18.97
C ASN A 25 23.43 18.23 -18.64
N ASP A 26 24.51 17.68 -18.07
CA ASP A 26 24.53 16.28 -17.63
C ASP A 26 23.46 16.02 -16.55
N MET A 27 23.23 16.99 -15.66
CA MET A 27 22.19 16.88 -14.65
C MET A 27 20.77 16.94 -15.25
N TYR A 28 20.59 17.64 -16.37
CA TYR A 28 19.34 17.61 -17.14
C TYR A 28 19.14 16.25 -17.80
N ILE A 29 20.18 15.69 -18.43
CA ILE A 29 20.17 14.35 -19.03
C ILE A 29 19.81 13.30 -17.96
N LEU A 30 20.47 13.33 -16.81
CA LEU A 30 20.19 12.42 -15.70
C LEU A 30 18.73 12.50 -15.25
N ARG A 31 18.17 13.71 -15.16
CA ARG A 31 16.77 13.90 -14.78
C ARG A 31 15.81 13.34 -15.83
N SER A 32 16.11 13.51 -17.12
CA SER A 32 15.31 12.95 -18.21
C SER A 32 15.38 11.43 -18.21
N LEU A 33 16.59 10.88 -18.10
CA LEU A 33 16.84 9.44 -18.05
C LEU A 33 15.99 8.74 -16.97
N ILE A 34 15.90 9.35 -15.78
CA ILE A 34 15.13 8.78 -14.67
C ILE A 34 13.62 8.86 -14.91
N LYS A 35 13.12 9.86 -15.63
CA LYS A 35 11.69 9.90 -15.97
C LYS A 35 11.31 8.72 -16.85
N ASP A 36 12.18 8.37 -17.80
CA ASP A 36 11.91 7.31 -18.77
C ASP A 36 12.25 5.92 -18.22
N LYS A 37 13.30 5.83 -17.40
CA LYS A 37 13.89 4.58 -16.89
C LYS A 37 14.00 4.57 -15.35
N PHE A 38 12.91 4.92 -14.66
CA PHE A 38 12.90 5.06 -13.19
C PHE A 38 13.21 3.77 -12.42
N ASN A 39 13.11 2.60 -13.06
CA ASN A 39 13.28 1.28 -12.46
C ASN A 39 14.69 0.68 -12.65
N TRP A 40 15.60 1.38 -13.32
CA TRP A 40 16.96 0.90 -13.58
C TRP A 40 17.84 0.92 -12.32
N TYR A 41 18.79 0.00 -12.28
CA TYR A 41 19.81 -0.06 -11.23
C TYR A 41 20.85 1.06 -11.41
N LEU A 42 21.57 1.39 -10.32
CA LEU A 42 22.50 2.52 -10.35
C LEU A 42 23.68 2.30 -11.32
N ASP A 43 24.14 1.07 -11.47
CA ASP A 43 25.17 0.68 -12.43
C ASP A 43 24.67 0.82 -13.88
N GLU A 44 23.45 0.39 -14.19
CA GLU A 44 22.81 0.59 -15.50
C GLU A 44 22.69 2.09 -15.84
N LEU A 45 22.22 2.91 -14.89
CA LEU A 45 22.16 4.36 -15.06
C LEU A 45 23.57 4.97 -15.22
N THR A 46 24.59 4.40 -14.58
CA THR A 46 25.97 4.88 -14.70
C THR A 46 26.51 4.60 -16.10
N HIS A 47 26.25 3.40 -16.62
CA HIS A 47 26.62 3.01 -17.98
C HIS A 47 25.96 3.91 -19.03
N GLU A 48 24.66 4.17 -18.86
CA GLU A 48 23.91 5.00 -19.81
C GLU A 48 24.33 6.48 -19.74
N MET A 49 24.62 6.99 -18.55
CA MET A 49 25.20 8.32 -18.39
C MET A 49 26.58 8.43 -19.05
N GLU A 50 27.40 7.38 -19.00
CA GLU A 50 28.68 7.33 -19.72
C GLU A 50 28.44 7.38 -21.24
N ASN A 51 27.48 6.61 -21.75
CA ASN A 51 27.14 6.60 -23.18
C ASN A 51 26.66 7.97 -23.67
N LEU A 52 25.83 8.66 -22.88
CA LEU A 52 25.25 9.96 -23.27
C LEU A 52 26.18 11.16 -23.07
N THR A 53 27.03 11.12 -22.04
CA THR A 53 27.88 12.28 -21.65
C THR A 53 29.36 12.08 -21.94
N GLY A 54 29.79 10.85 -22.26
CA GLY A 54 31.19 10.46 -22.39
C GLY A 54 31.96 10.43 -21.06
N LYS A 55 31.28 10.55 -19.91
CA LYS A 55 31.91 10.69 -18.59
C LYS A 55 31.74 9.44 -17.75
N ARG A 56 32.86 8.79 -17.44
CA ARG A 56 32.92 7.72 -16.44
C ARG A 56 32.68 8.27 -15.04
N ALA A 57 31.55 7.91 -14.45
CA ALA A 57 31.22 8.20 -13.07
C ALA A 57 31.25 6.92 -12.23
N SER A 58 31.56 7.05 -10.94
CA SER A 58 31.32 5.95 -9.99
C SER A 58 29.83 5.92 -9.60
N ILE A 59 29.34 4.76 -9.16
CA ILE A 59 28.00 4.61 -8.56
C ILE A 59 27.76 5.66 -7.47
N SER A 60 28.76 5.88 -6.60
CA SER A 60 28.72 6.90 -5.54
C SER A 60 28.59 8.32 -6.07
N THR A 61 29.21 8.64 -7.21
CA THR A 61 29.09 9.95 -7.86
C THR A 61 27.67 10.14 -8.38
N LEU A 62 27.12 9.14 -9.07
CA LEU A 62 25.76 9.18 -9.57
C LEU A 62 24.75 9.33 -8.42
N TRP A 63 24.91 8.54 -7.36
CA TRP A 63 24.05 8.62 -6.17
C TRP A 63 24.04 10.03 -5.53
N ARG A 64 25.21 10.67 -5.40
CA ARG A 64 25.29 12.06 -4.91
C ARG A 64 24.59 13.04 -5.84
N SER A 65 24.68 12.83 -7.15
CA SER A 65 23.96 13.64 -8.15
C SER A 65 22.44 13.47 -8.05
N LEU A 66 21.94 12.25 -7.88
CA LEU A 66 20.52 11.99 -7.64
C LEU A 66 20.03 12.73 -6.40
N ARG A 67 20.79 12.64 -5.30
CA ARG A 67 20.47 13.35 -4.07
C ARG A 67 20.47 14.87 -4.26
N TYR A 68 21.40 15.42 -5.04
CA TYR A 68 21.42 16.84 -5.39
C TYR A 68 20.20 17.28 -6.21
N LEU A 69 19.66 16.38 -7.06
CA LEU A 69 18.41 16.61 -7.80
C LEU A 69 17.14 16.41 -6.94
N GLY A 70 17.27 16.05 -5.66
CA GLY A 70 16.14 15.71 -4.80
C GLY A 70 15.50 14.35 -5.11
N ILE A 71 16.17 13.50 -5.90
CA ILE A 71 15.68 12.19 -6.28
C ILE A 71 16.11 11.18 -5.22
N THR A 72 15.14 10.47 -4.64
CA THR A 72 15.37 9.48 -3.59
C THR A 72 14.94 8.10 -4.06
N ARG A 73 15.63 7.06 -3.58
CA ARG A 73 15.23 5.68 -3.83
C ARG A 73 13.96 5.38 -3.05
N LYS A 74 12.87 5.11 -3.75
CA LYS A 74 11.60 4.65 -3.16
C LYS A 74 11.37 3.19 -3.49
N LYS A 75 10.62 2.50 -2.63
CA LYS A 75 10.12 1.16 -2.94
C LYS A 75 9.10 1.30 -4.07
N LEU A 76 9.30 0.60 -5.18
CA LEU A 76 8.31 0.59 -6.27
C LEU A 76 7.03 -0.04 -5.73
N GLN A 77 5.91 0.66 -5.92
CA GLN A 77 4.59 0.07 -5.74
C GLN A 77 4.30 -0.77 -6.99
N LYS A 78 3.94 -2.03 -6.77
CA LYS A 78 3.46 -2.90 -7.85
C LYS A 78 1.96 -2.66 -7.97
N GLU A 79 1.54 -2.09 -9.08
CA GLU A 79 0.13 -1.98 -9.42
C GLU A 79 -0.22 -3.14 -10.35
N ALA A 80 -1.39 -3.76 -10.16
CA ALA A 80 -1.87 -4.81 -11.05
C ALA A 80 -2.21 -4.17 -12.41
N TYR A 81 -1.76 -4.78 -13.50
CA TYR A 81 -2.06 -4.28 -14.86
C TYR A 81 -3.56 -4.20 -15.15
N GLU A 82 -4.35 -5.08 -14.53
CA GLU A 82 -5.80 -5.14 -14.63
C GLU A 82 -6.51 -4.01 -13.83
N ARG A 83 -5.78 -3.23 -13.03
CA ARG A 83 -6.33 -2.07 -12.30
C ARG A 83 -6.54 -0.91 -13.28
N SER A 84 -7.80 -0.51 -13.48
CA SER A 84 -8.17 0.62 -14.33
C SER A 84 -8.62 1.83 -13.50
N GLU A 85 -7.93 2.95 -13.64
CA GLU A 85 -8.28 4.22 -12.97
C GLU A 85 -9.64 4.76 -13.44
N ILE A 86 -10.00 4.55 -14.71
CA ILE A 86 -11.28 5.00 -15.28
C ILE A 86 -12.44 4.26 -14.61
N ILE A 87 -12.35 2.93 -14.49
CA ILE A 87 -13.39 2.11 -13.85
C ILE A 87 -13.55 2.51 -12.38
N ARG A 88 -12.43 2.75 -11.70
CA ARG A 88 -12.42 3.17 -10.29
C ARG A 88 -13.01 4.56 -10.08
N ALA A 89 -12.69 5.51 -10.94
CA ALA A 89 -13.25 6.86 -10.88
C ALA A 89 -14.76 6.84 -11.13
N HIS A 90 -15.20 6.09 -12.15
CA HIS A 90 -16.63 5.88 -12.41
C HIS A 90 -17.33 5.23 -11.22
N TYR A 91 -16.73 4.19 -10.64
CA TYR A 91 -17.26 3.52 -9.44
C TYR A 91 -17.46 4.49 -8.29
N LEU A 92 -16.44 5.29 -7.94
CA LEU A 92 -16.56 6.28 -6.87
C LEU A 92 -17.65 7.32 -7.16
N GLY A 93 -17.78 7.77 -8.41
CA GLY A 93 -18.85 8.68 -8.81
C GLY A 93 -20.23 8.08 -8.56
N VAL A 94 -20.47 6.86 -9.04
CA VAL A 94 -21.75 6.15 -8.86
C VAL A 94 -22.06 5.94 -7.38
N ILE A 95 -21.11 5.43 -6.58
CA ILE A 95 -21.35 5.17 -5.16
C ILE A 95 -21.59 6.47 -4.38
N GLY A 96 -20.80 7.51 -4.65
CA GLY A 96 -20.91 8.80 -3.98
C GLY A 96 -22.18 9.57 -4.32
N GLU A 97 -22.78 9.33 -5.49
CA GLU A 97 -24.06 9.91 -5.88
C GLU A 97 -25.26 9.08 -5.39
N SER A 98 -25.14 7.76 -5.36
CA SER A 98 -26.26 6.85 -5.13
C SER A 98 -26.51 6.51 -3.66
N TYR A 99 -25.49 6.60 -2.79
CA TYR A 99 -25.57 6.09 -1.43
C TYR A 99 -25.02 7.05 -0.38
N ILE A 100 -25.60 7.00 0.82
CA ILE A 100 -25.17 7.73 2.01
C ILE A 100 -24.35 6.78 2.89
N PRO A 101 -23.27 7.24 3.58
CA PRO A 101 -22.41 6.36 4.38
C PRO A 101 -23.16 5.44 5.37
N ASN A 102 -24.21 5.94 6.05
CA ASN A 102 -24.99 5.16 7.02
C ASN A 102 -25.82 4.03 6.40
N GLN A 103 -25.94 3.96 5.07
CA GLN A 103 -26.58 2.87 4.37
C GLN A 103 -25.61 1.70 4.11
N LEU A 104 -24.29 1.95 4.18
CA LEU A 104 -23.26 1.03 3.73
C LEU A 104 -22.74 0.13 4.88
N ILE A 105 -22.70 -1.17 4.63
CA ILE A 105 -21.98 -2.16 5.43
C ILE A 105 -20.86 -2.72 4.58
N PHE A 106 -19.62 -2.56 5.03
CA PHE A 106 -18.46 -3.16 4.38
C PHE A 106 -18.18 -4.53 4.98
N ILE A 107 -17.83 -5.50 4.15
CA ILE A 107 -17.44 -6.85 4.58
C ILE A 107 -16.13 -7.22 3.89
N ASP A 108 -15.24 -7.91 4.60
CA ASP A 108 -13.98 -8.41 4.05
C ASP A 108 -13.50 -9.66 4.81
N GLU A 109 -12.45 -10.31 4.31
CA GLU A 109 -11.70 -11.34 5.01
C GLU A 109 -10.27 -10.84 5.32
N SER A 110 -9.83 -11.00 6.56
CA SER A 110 -8.40 -10.85 6.87
C SER A 110 -7.85 -12.02 7.65
N ALA A 111 -6.75 -12.59 7.16
CA ALA A 111 -6.05 -13.66 7.83
C ALA A 111 -4.77 -13.18 8.53
N LYS A 112 -4.56 -13.70 9.74
CA LYS A 112 -3.35 -13.53 10.54
C LYS A 112 -2.72 -14.89 10.78
N ASN A 113 -1.46 -15.02 10.37
CA ASN A 113 -0.64 -16.17 10.70
C ASN A 113 0.15 -15.89 11.98
N GLU A 114 0.23 -16.84 12.91
CA GLU A 114 1.06 -16.72 14.13
C GLU A 114 2.56 -16.47 13.84
N ARG A 115 3.06 -16.90 12.67
CA ARG A 115 4.44 -16.64 12.20
C ARG A 115 4.78 -15.14 12.10
N SER A 116 3.78 -14.27 11.99
CA SER A 116 3.97 -12.81 11.85
C SER A 116 4.53 -12.13 13.10
N LEU A 117 4.63 -12.85 14.24
CA LEU A 117 5.10 -12.32 15.52
C LEU A 117 6.63 -12.24 15.65
N SER A 118 7.40 -12.85 14.74
CA SER A 118 8.86 -12.75 14.77
C SER A 118 9.34 -11.44 14.17
N ARG A 119 10.19 -10.69 14.90
CA ARG A 119 10.89 -9.51 14.37
C ARG A 119 11.80 -9.95 13.20
N PHE A 120 11.60 -9.34 12.04
CA PHE A 120 12.43 -9.56 10.85
C PHE A 120 13.80 -8.89 10.91
N TYR A 121 14.01 -7.99 11.86
CA TYR A 121 15.22 -7.19 11.99
C TYR A 121 15.84 -7.36 13.37
N GLY A 122 17.17 -7.44 13.40
CA GLY A 122 18.01 -7.49 14.59
C GLY A 122 19.40 -6.93 14.27
N TYR A 123 20.18 -6.60 15.29
CA TYR A 123 21.54 -6.11 15.15
C TYR A 123 22.54 -7.25 15.35
N SER A 124 23.60 -7.26 14.55
CA SER A 124 24.72 -8.20 14.64
C SER A 124 26.00 -7.50 14.16
N PRO A 125 27.19 -7.90 14.62
CA PRO A 125 28.45 -7.35 14.13
C PRO A 125 28.57 -7.48 12.61
N GLN A 126 29.36 -6.59 12.01
CA GLN A 126 29.59 -6.57 10.58
C GLN A 126 30.10 -7.94 10.10
N ASN A 127 29.52 -8.46 9.03
CA ASN A 127 29.77 -9.80 8.46
C ASN A 127 29.30 -11.00 9.30
N ILE A 128 28.51 -10.78 10.36
CA ILE A 128 27.89 -11.87 11.14
C ILE A 128 26.38 -11.81 10.98
N GLN A 129 25.75 -12.95 10.66
CA GLN A 129 24.31 -13.03 10.55
C GLN A 129 23.64 -13.02 11.93
N ALA A 130 22.63 -12.16 12.12
CA ALA A 130 21.79 -12.18 13.31
C ALA A 130 20.91 -13.43 13.29
N CYS A 131 21.28 -14.47 14.04
CA CYS A 131 20.55 -15.73 14.09
C CYS A 131 19.67 -15.78 15.34
N LYS A 132 18.35 -15.92 15.15
CA LYS A 132 17.41 -16.28 16.22
C LYS A 132 16.88 -17.69 15.97
N LYS A 133 17.12 -18.61 16.91
CA LYS A 133 16.44 -19.91 16.90
C LYS A 133 14.97 -19.68 17.25
N VAL A 134 14.08 -20.01 16.32
CA VAL A 134 12.64 -20.00 16.51
C VAL A 134 12.12 -21.42 16.31
N VAL A 135 11.14 -21.82 17.11
CA VAL A 135 10.44 -23.09 16.89
C VAL A 135 9.60 -22.92 15.63
N PHE A 136 9.87 -23.71 14.59
CA PHE A 136 9.07 -23.75 13.37
C PHE A 136 7.77 -24.51 13.64
N ILE A 137 6.91 -23.95 14.49
CA ILE A 137 5.54 -24.45 14.62
C ILE A 137 4.84 -24.12 13.30
N GLN A 138 4.06 -25.05 12.76
CA GLN A 138 3.05 -24.74 11.75
C GLN A 138 2.00 -23.88 12.45
N GLY A 139 2.32 -22.58 12.61
CA GLY A 139 1.51 -21.66 13.40
C GLY A 139 0.09 -21.65 12.89
N LYS A 140 -0.87 -21.60 13.82
CA LYS A 140 -2.28 -21.57 13.48
C LYS A 140 -2.56 -20.30 12.66
N ARG A 141 -3.32 -20.44 11.59
CA ARG A 141 -3.84 -19.32 10.81
C ARG A 141 -5.22 -19.00 11.34
N TYR A 142 -5.40 -17.79 11.85
CA TYR A 142 -6.73 -17.29 12.18
C TYR A 142 -7.21 -16.37 11.08
N THR A 143 -8.48 -16.46 10.76
CA THR A 143 -9.17 -15.62 9.81
C THR A 143 -10.26 -14.86 10.56
N ILE A 144 -10.41 -13.58 10.24
CA ILE A 144 -11.46 -12.70 10.76
C ILE A 144 -12.35 -12.31 9.59
N LEU A 145 -13.66 -12.43 9.77
CA LEU A 145 -14.70 -11.86 8.92
C LEU A 145 -15.42 -10.75 9.69
N PRO A 146 -15.04 -9.47 9.51
CA PRO A 146 -15.80 -8.37 10.07
C PRO A 146 -16.84 -7.81 9.09
N ALA A 147 -17.92 -7.28 9.65
CA ALA A 147 -18.80 -6.32 9.02
C ALA A 147 -18.63 -4.95 9.69
N LEU A 148 -18.37 -3.91 8.90
CA LEU A 148 -18.03 -2.56 9.35
C LEU A 148 -19.03 -1.54 8.79
N THR A 149 -19.56 -0.70 9.67
CA THR A 149 -20.36 0.49 9.33
C THR A 149 -19.59 1.76 9.74
N PRO A 150 -20.07 2.97 9.40
CA PRO A 150 -19.47 4.21 9.88
C PRO A 150 -19.38 4.31 11.42
N ASP A 151 -20.29 3.63 12.14
CA ASP A 151 -20.33 3.61 13.60
C ASP A 151 -19.37 2.59 14.22
N GLY A 152 -18.85 1.64 13.43
CA GLY A 152 -17.87 0.65 13.87
C GLY A 152 -18.20 -0.77 13.40
N PHE A 153 -17.57 -1.75 14.04
CA PHE A 153 -17.81 -3.16 13.74
C PHE A 153 -19.16 -3.61 14.32
N VAL A 154 -20.03 -4.12 13.45
CA VAL A 154 -21.39 -4.55 13.80
C VAL A 154 -21.51 -6.07 13.90
N ALA A 155 -20.65 -6.81 13.20
CA ALA A 155 -20.51 -8.26 13.33
C ALA A 155 -19.05 -8.66 13.11
N ILE A 156 -18.58 -9.69 13.81
CA ILE A 156 -17.22 -10.24 13.67
C ILE A 156 -17.28 -11.75 13.92
N ASP A 157 -16.83 -12.56 12.95
CA ASP A 157 -16.50 -13.99 13.15
C ASP A 157 -14.98 -14.18 13.12
N ILE A 158 -14.44 -15.00 14.03
CA ILE A 158 -13.02 -15.31 14.16
C ILE A 158 -12.83 -16.82 14.25
N PHE A 159 -11.98 -17.37 13.40
CA PHE A 159 -11.77 -18.81 13.36
C PHE A 159 -10.42 -19.26 12.85
N GLU A 160 -10.08 -20.51 13.15
CA GLU A 160 -8.87 -21.16 12.66
C GLU A 160 -9.12 -21.71 11.24
N GLY A 161 -8.18 -21.48 10.32
CA GLY A 161 -8.23 -21.94 8.94
C GLY A 161 -8.44 -20.81 7.92
N ALA A 162 -8.68 -21.19 6.65
CA ALA A 162 -9.05 -20.25 5.59
C ALA A 162 -10.58 -20.08 5.55
N CYS A 163 -11.06 -18.93 5.11
CA CYS A 163 -12.48 -18.78 4.81
C CYS A 163 -12.83 -19.60 3.56
N ASP A 164 -13.91 -20.37 3.64
CA ASP A 164 -14.54 -20.98 2.47
C ASP A 164 -15.84 -20.24 2.13
N LYS A 165 -16.34 -20.49 0.92
CA LYS A 165 -17.54 -19.85 0.41
C LYS A 165 -18.77 -20.09 1.30
N LYS A 166 -18.91 -21.31 1.85
CA LYS A 166 -20.05 -21.67 2.69
C LYS A 166 -20.06 -20.82 3.96
N ARG A 167 -18.91 -20.75 4.64
CA ARG A 167 -18.78 -20.00 5.88
C ARG A 167 -18.98 -18.51 5.69
N PHE A 168 -18.53 -17.96 4.56
CA PHE A 168 -18.80 -16.57 4.20
C PHE A 168 -20.31 -16.31 4.06
N ILE A 169 -21.03 -17.20 3.37
CA ILE A 169 -22.49 -17.12 3.23
C ILE A 169 -23.17 -17.24 4.59
N ASP A 170 -22.80 -18.25 5.39
CA ASP A 170 -23.36 -18.47 6.73
C ASP A 170 -23.15 -17.23 7.62
N PHE A 171 -21.95 -16.62 7.59
CA PHE A 171 -21.68 -15.37 8.30
C PHE A 171 -22.61 -14.22 7.87
N ILE A 172 -22.82 -14.02 6.57
CA ILE A 172 -23.72 -12.98 6.09
C ILE A 172 -25.16 -13.24 6.54
N LEU A 173 -25.66 -14.46 6.34
CA LEU A 173 -27.04 -14.81 6.67
C LEU A 173 -27.31 -14.77 8.18
N ASP A 174 -26.37 -15.26 8.99
CA ASP A 174 -26.59 -15.41 10.43
C ASP A 174 -26.28 -14.14 11.22
N GLN A 175 -25.32 -13.32 10.76
CA GLN A 175 -24.82 -12.18 11.53
C GLN A 175 -25.09 -10.83 10.87
N VAL A 176 -25.10 -10.75 9.54
CA VAL A 176 -25.25 -9.47 8.82
C VAL A 176 -26.70 -9.21 8.44
N VAL A 177 -27.41 -10.18 7.86
CA VAL A 177 -28.82 -10.01 7.48
C VAL A 177 -29.70 -9.53 8.64
N PRO A 178 -29.56 -10.00 9.90
CA PRO A 178 -30.38 -9.53 11.01
C PRO A 178 -30.24 -8.04 11.36
N ILE A 179 -29.12 -7.41 10.98
CA ILE A 179 -28.85 -5.98 11.21
C ILE A 179 -29.11 -5.11 9.97
N MET A 180 -29.46 -5.74 8.85
CA MET A 180 -29.78 -5.04 7.62
C MET A 180 -31.22 -4.53 7.60
N ASN A 181 -31.43 -3.48 6.82
CA ASN A 181 -32.76 -2.97 6.51
C ASN A 181 -32.97 -2.88 4.99
N PRO A 182 -34.22 -2.87 4.50
CA PRO A 182 -34.48 -2.59 3.10
C PRO A 182 -33.99 -1.21 2.66
N TYR A 183 -33.45 -1.12 1.46
CA TYR A 183 -33.02 0.15 0.85
C TYR A 183 -34.23 1.10 0.68
N PRO A 184 -34.12 2.42 1.00
CA PRO A 184 -32.92 3.20 1.29
C PRO A 184 -32.61 3.43 2.78
N SER A 185 -33.04 2.54 3.67
CA SER A 185 -32.77 2.69 5.12
C SER A 185 -31.29 2.55 5.47
N SER A 186 -30.90 2.84 6.71
CA SER A 186 -29.54 2.55 7.20
C SER A 186 -29.21 1.06 7.09
N ASN A 187 -27.93 0.72 6.91
CA ASN A 187 -27.48 -0.68 6.81
C ASN A 187 -28.21 -1.49 5.71
N SER A 188 -28.49 -0.87 4.57
CA SER A 188 -29.25 -1.50 3.48
C SER A 188 -28.41 -1.98 2.30
N VAL A 189 -27.15 -1.59 2.25
CA VAL A 189 -26.24 -1.86 1.14
C VAL A 189 -25.01 -2.59 1.67
N ILE A 190 -24.79 -3.81 1.19
CA ILE A 190 -23.56 -4.56 1.47
C ILE A 190 -22.53 -4.26 0.39
N MET A 191 -21.31 -3.89 0.81
CA MET A 191 -20.14 -3.75 -0.03
C MET A 191 -19.15 -4.88 0.25
N ILE A 192 -18.81 -5.66 -0.79
CA ILE A 192 -17.90 -6.82 -0.71
C ILE A 192 -16.76 -6.66 -1.72
N ASP A 193 -15.57 -7.18 -1.41
CA ASP A 193 -14.52 -7.28 -2.41
C ASP A 193 -14.90 -8.26 -3.54
N ASN A 194 -14.20 -8.14 -4.66
CA ASN A 194 -14.54 -8.87 -5.89
C ASN A 194 -13.90 -10.28 -5.96
N ALA A 195 -13.62 -10.91 -4.82
CA ALA A 195 -13.06 -12.25 -4.79
C ALA A 195 -14.10 -13.30 -5.22
N ARG A 196 -13.64 -14.34 -5.92
CA ARG A 196 -14.49 -15.41 -6.46
C ARG A 196 -15.34 -16.12 -5.40
N ILE A 197 -14.85 -16.18 -4.16
CA ILE A 197 -15.55 -16.83 -3.05
C ILE A 197 -16.83 -16.07 -2.64
N HIS A 198 -16.94 -14.79 -2.98
CA HIS A 198 -18.09 -13.93 -2.65
C HIS A 198 -19.16 -13.92 -3.74
N HIS A 199 -18.83 -14.45 -4.91
CA HIS A 199 -19.78 -14.60 -6.01
C HIS A 199 -20.66 -15.82 -5.75
N ASP A 200 -21.81 -15.59 -5.11
CA ASP A 200 -22.87 -16.57 -4.95
C ASP A 200 -24.21 -16.01 -5.40
N ALA A 201 -24.77 -16.60 -6.47
CA ALA A 201 -26.04 -16.15 -7.03
C ALA A 201 -27.20 -16.33 -6.03
N ASN A 202 -27.20 -17.40 -5.23
CA ASN A 202 -28.27 -17.65 -4.27
C ASN A 202 -28.25 -16.61 -3.15
N LEU A 203 -27.06 -16.29 -2.61
CA LEU A 203 -26.91 -15.24 -1.62
C LEU A 203 -27.41 -13.89 -2.14
N ILE A 204 -27.03 -13.52 -3.37
CA ILE A 204 -27.47 -12.26 -3.99
C ILE A 204 -29.00 -12.25 -4.11
N SER A 205 -29.61 -13.33 -4.61
CA SER A 205 -31.07 -13.41 -4.74
C SER A 205 -31.80 -13.33 -3.39
N ILE A 206 -31.24 -13.90 -2.32
CA ILE A 206 -31.80 -13.79 -0.97
C ILE A 206 -31.76 -12.33 -0.49
N LEU A 207 -30.61 -11.65 -0.65
CA LEU A 207 -30.43 -10.27 -0.21
C LEU A 207 -31.34 -9.30 -1.00
N GLU A 208 -31.42 -9.47 -2.32
CA GLU A 208 -32.32 -8.71 -3.17
C GLU A 208 -33.79 -8.96 -2.82
N GLY A 209 -34.16 -10.20 -2.51
CA GLY A 209 -35.51 -10.56 -2.04
C GLY A 209 -35.90 -9.91 -0.72
N LEU A 210 -34.91 -9.55 0.12
CA LEU A 210 -35.10 -8.78 1.35
C LEU A 210 -35.10 -7.26 1.11
N GLY A 211 -34.92 -6.81 -0.13
CA GLY A 211 -34.83 -5.40 -0.50
C GLY A 211 -33.48 -4.76 -0.18
N CYS A 212 -32.44 -5.57 0.04
CA CYS A 212 -31.07 -5.11 0.26
C CYS A 212 -30.29 -5.04 -1.05
N CYS A 213 -29.29 -4.16 -1.11
CA CYS A 213 -28.43 -4.03 -2.29
C CYS A 213 -27.06 -4.66 -2.04
N VAL A 214 -26.52 -5.36 -3.04
CA VAL A 214 -25.17 -5.94 -3.00
C VAL A 214 -24.29 -5.26 -4.04
N ILE A 215 -23.14 -4.76 -3.60
CA ILE A 215 -22.19 -4.04 -4.45
C ILE A 215 -20.81 -4.66 -4.31
N PHE A 216 -20.22 -5.03 -5.44
CA PHE A 216 -18.84 -5.49 -5.50
C PHE A 216 -17.88 -4.33 -5.74
N LEU A 217 -16.72 -4.37 -5.09
CA LEU A 217 -15.64 -3.43 -5.36
C LEU A 217 -15.08 -3.61 -6.79
N PRO A 218 -14.52 -2.56 -7.40
CA PRO A 218 -13.83 -2.71 -8.67
C PRO A 218 -12.58 -3.62 -8.51
N PRO A 219 -12.12 -4.30 -9.58
CA PRO A 219 -10.93 -5.13 -9.52
C PRO A 219 -9.72 -4.43 -8.88
N TYR A 220 -8.95 -5.16 -8.06
CA TYR A 220 -7.75 -4.67 -7.36
C TYR A 220 -7.91 -3.34 -6.62
N SER A 221 -9.08 -3.14 -6.00
CA SER A 221 -9.46 -1.91 -5.31
C SER A 221 -9.77 -2.11 -3.83
N SER A 222 -8.99 -2.94 -3.15
CA SER A 222 -9.13 -3.16 -1.70
C SER A 222 -8.97 -1.86 -0.90
N ASP A 223 -8.27 -0.86 -1.43
CA ASP A 223 -8.14 0.47 -0.83
C ASP A 223 -9.46 1.26 -0.75
N TYR A 224 -10.52 0.83 -1.45
CA TYR A 224 -11.87 1.37 -1.28
C TYR A 224 -12.67 0.68 -0.16
N ASN A 225 -12.13 -0.37 0.45
CA ASN A 225 -12.71 -0.99 1.63
C ASN A 225 -12.14 -0.34 2.91
N PRO A 226 -12.93 0.40 3.72
CA PRO A 226 -12.46 1.01 4.96
C PRO A 226 -11.93 -0.01 5.98
N ILE A 227 -12.35 -1.27 5.88
CA ILE A 227 -11.88 -2.38 6.73
C ILE A 227 -10.35 -2.54 6.66
N GLU A 228 -9.73 -2.33 5.49
CA GLU A 228 -8.27 -2.42 5.33
C GLU A 228 -7.52 -1.38 6.19
N THR A 229 -8.12 -0.19 6.35
CA THR A 229 -7.58 0.85 7.23
C THR A 229 -7.73 0.44 8.70
N ALA A 230 -8.89 -0.12 9.09
CA ALA A 230 -9.12 -0.61 10.44
C ALA A 230 -8.15 -1.75 10.84
N PHE A 231 -7.81 -2.64 9.90
CA PHE A 231 -6.78 -3.67 10.11
C PHE A 231 -5.37 -3.11 10.18
N SER A 232 -5.07 -2.07 9.42
CA SER A 232 -3.76 -1.40 9.41
C SER A 232 -3.46 -0.68 10.72
N LEU A 233 -4.48 -0.11 11.37
CA LEU A 233 -4.38 0.56 12.68
C LEU A 233 -4.24 -0.42 13.87
N ARG A 234 -4.12 -1.73 13.61
CA ARG A 234 -4.01 -2.83 14.60
C ARG A 234 -5.21 -3.04 15.51
N VAL A 235 -6.32 -2.32 15.35
CA VAL A 235 -7.52 -2.43 16.20
C VAL A 235 -8.11 -3.85 16.17
N ALA A 236 -8.28 -4.42 14.97
CA ALA A 236 -8.80 -5.79 14.85
C ALA A 236 -7.70 -6.86 15.04
N LYS A 237 -6.42 -6.56 14.78
CA LYS A 237 -5.31 -7.51 15.01
C LYS A 237 -5.01 -7.76 16.51
N SER A 238 -5.44 -6.86 17.40
CA SER A 238 -5.41 -7.08 18.86
C SER A 238 -6.51 -8.02 19.36
N LEU A 239 -7.61 -8.22 18.62
CA LEU A 239 -8.67 -9.17 18.98
C LEU A 239 -8.23 -10.63 18.78
N LEU A 240 -7.15 -10.86 18.02
CA LEU A 240 -6.51 -12.15 17.80
C LEU A 240 -5.32 -12.38 18.75
N LYS A 241 -5.46 -12.03 20.03
CA LYS A 241 -4.42 -12.23 21.06
C LYS A 241 -4.92 -13.15 22.16
#